data_AF-A0A5J6JDG8-F1
#
_entry.id   AF-A0A5J6JDG8-F1
#
_cell.length_a   1.000
_cell.length_b   1.000
_cell.length_c   1.000
_cell.angle_alpha   90.00
_cell.angle_beta   90.00
_cell.angle_gamma   90.00
#
_symmetry.space_group_name_H-M   'P 1'
#
loop_
_entity.id
_entity.type
_entity.pdbx_description
1 polymer ?
#
loop_
_entity_poly.entity_id
_entity_poly.type
_entity_poly.pdbx_seq_one_letter_code
_entity_poly.pdbx_strand_id
1 'polypeptide(L)'
;MGDGAGEIFPWRCAHRRSFDELSALPGVTVETDLHCASGTTSTDHEFFGIAAGTILDLAPPAPEVTHVMAWAEYGYSANLRLADFTSERTVLATHHGGEPLTVEHGFPLCLVVPHLYGYKGPKWLRAIEYMTADRRGFWEERGYHNIADPWTEQRHSYQEE
;
A
#
# COMPACT_ATOMS: atom_id res chain seq x y z
N MET A 1 -1.30 12.73 -31.59
CA MET A 1 -0.77 11.39 -31.26
C MET A 1 -1.26 11.08 -29.87
N GLY A 2 -2.16 10.10 -29.74
CA GLY A 2 -2.86 9.82 -28.50
C GLY A 2 -1.98 9.06 -27.53
N ASP A 3 -2.01 9.47 -26.26
CA ASP A 3 -1.42 8.74 -25.15
C ASP A 3 -2.26 7.48 -24.88
N GLY A 4 -1.93 6.42 -25.61
CA GLY A 4 -2.49 5.08 -25.44
C GLY A 4 -1.98 4.37 -24.18
N ALA A 5 -2.08 5.00 -23.01
CA ALA A 5 -2.05 4.26 -21.76
C ALA A 5 -3.45 3.68 -21.57
N GLY A 6 -3.63 2.41 -21.93
CA GLY A 6 -4.87 1.67 -21.67
C GLY A 6 -5.32 1.90 -20.23
N GLU A 7 -6.56 2.32 -20.04
CA GLU A 7 -7.08 2.69 -18.73
C GLU A 7 -7.01 1.49 -17.78
N ILE A 8 -6.00 1.47 -16.90
CA ILE A 8 -5.82 0.44 -15.86
C ILE A 8 -6.97 0.52 -14.83
N PHE A 9 -7.66 1.66 -14.76
CA PHE A 9 -8.66 1.96 -13.75
C PHE A 9 -9.95 2.47 -14.40
N PRO A 10 -11.13 1.91 -14.04
CA PRO A 10 -12.41 2.31 -14.62
C PRO A 10 -12.99 3.61 -14.02
N TRP A 11 -12.22 4.37 -13.24
CA TRP A 11 -12.63 5.62 -12.61
C TRP A 11 -11.68 6.78 -12.93
N ARG A 12 -12.21 8.01 -12.89
CA ARG A 12 -11.44 9.24 -13.12
C ARG A 12 -10.46 9.47 -11.97
N CYS A 13 -9.18 9.57 -12.30
CA CYS A 13 -8.14 10.02 -11.38
C CYS A 13 -8.28 11.54 -11.16
N ALA A 14 -8.63 11.95 -9.93
CA ALA A 14 -8.75 13.36 -9.57
C ALA A 14 -7.37 14.04 -9.38
N HIS A 15 -6.39 13.29 -8.89
CA HIS A 15 -5.04 13.77 -8.62
C HIS A 15 -4.02 12.82 -9.25
N ARG A 16 -3.27 13.32 -10.24
CA ARG A 16 -2.20 12.58 -10.89
C ARG A 16 -0.87 13.24 -10.59
N ARG A 17 0.13 12.44 -10.25
CA ARG A 17 1.52 12.87 -10.09
C ARG A 17 2.45 11.91 -10.80
N SER A 18 3.57 12.41 -11.31
CA SER A 18 4.66 11.56 -11.79
C SER A 18 5.41 10.92 -10.62
N PHE A 19 6.18 9.89 -10.92
CA PHE A 19 7.07 9.30 -9.92
C PHE A 19 8.13 10.30 -9.43
N ASP A 20 8.66 11.14 -10.33
CA ASP A 20 9.67 12.15 -9.99
C ASP A 20 9.09 13.21 -9.04
N GLU A 21 7.84 13.64 -9.26
CA GLU A 21 7.15 14.58 -8.37
C GLU A 21 6.89 13.99 -6.98
N LEU A 22 6.57 12.69 -6.93
CA LEU A 22 6.32 11.99 -5.67
C LEU A 22 7.63 11.77 -4.90
N SER A 23 8.68 11.31 -5.58
CA SER A 23 9.99 11.01 -4.97
C SER A 23 10.77 12.26 -4.54
N ALA A 24 10.38 13.45 -5.03
CA ALA A 24 10.91 14.73 -4.56
C ALA A 24 10.30 15.24 -3.25
N LEU A 25 9.23 14.60 -2.73
CA LEU A 25 8.63 14.97 -1.44
C LEU A 25 9.58 14.62 -0.27
N PRO A 26 9.43 15.30 0.89
CA PRO A 26 10.17 14.93 2.10
C PRO A 26 9.97 13.44 2.43
N GLY A 27 11.09 12.72 2.54
CA GLY A 27 11.10 11.30 2.82
C GLY A 27 11.21 10.98 4.31
N VAL A 28 10.86 9.75 4.66
CA VAL A 28 11.00 9.14 5.98
C VAL A 28 11.69 7.78 5.84
N THR A 29 12.40 7.38 6.89
CA THR A 29 12.98 6.05 7.02
C THR A 29 12.21 5.26 8.08
N VAL A 30 11.85 4.03 7.76
CA VAL A 30 11.18 3.09 8.66
C VAL A 30 11.97 1.80 8.72
N GLU A 31 12.46 1.47 9.90
CA GLU A 31 13.00 0.15 10.22
C GLU A 31 11.85 -0.78 10.65
N THR A 32 11.75 -1.98 10.09
CA THR A 32 10.69 -2.93 10.41
C THR A 32 11.04 -4.37 10.06
N ASP A 33 10.33 -5.30 10.69
CA ASP A 33 10.20 -6.67 10.20
C ASP A 33 9.00 -6.75 9.24
N LEU A 34 9.03 -7.74 8.35
CA LEU A 34 7.93 -8.08 7.46
C LEU A 34 7.45 -9.49 7.74
N HIS A 35 6.17 -9.62 8.07
CA HIS A 35 5.53 -10.88 8.39
C HIS A 35 4.76 -11.40 7.17
N CYS A 36 5.02 -12.64 6.76
CA CYS A 36 4.24 -13.33 5.74
C CYS A 36 3.11 -14.13 6.41
N ALA A 37 1.92 -14.09 5.81
CA ALA A 37 0.79 -14.90 6.25
C ALA A 37 1.09 -16.41 6.19
N SER A 38 2.06 -16.85 5.38
CA SER A 38 2.53 -18.25 5.33
C SER A 38 3.45 -18.66 6.48
N GLY A 39 3.77 -17.75 7.41
CA GLY A 39 4.52 -18.06 8.64
C GLY A 39 5.99 -17.62 8.66
N THR A 40 6.53 -17.12 7.55
CA THR A 40 7.91 -16.59 7.51
C THR A 40 7.93 -15.12 7.93
N THR A 41 8.90 -14.76 8.77
CA THR A 41 9.25 -13.36 9.05
C THR A 41 10.61 -13.06 8.44
N SER A 42 10.71 -11.92 7.76
CA SER A 42 11.98 -11.35 7.32
C SER A 42 12.26 -10.12 8.18
N THR A 43 13.45 -10.04 8.77
CA THR A 43 13.77 -9.03 9.80
C THR A 43 14.66 -7.92 9.28
N ASP A 44 14.78 -6.85 10.07
CA ASP A 44 15.81 -5.81 9.92
C ASP A 44 15.75 -5.08 8.56
N HIS A 45 14.54 -4.83 8.06
CA HIS A 45 14.36 -4.04 6.84
C HIS A 45 14.40 -2.55 7.14
N GLU A 46 15.22 -1.81 6.40
CA GLU A 46 15.18 -0.35 6.35
C GLU A 46 14.50 0.09 5.05
N PHE A 47 13.32 0.71 5.14
CA PHE A 47 12.62 1.30 4.00
C PHE A 47 12.71 2.82 4.04
N PHE A 48 13.07 3.43 2.92
CA PHE A 48 12.99 4.88 2.74
C PHE A 48 12.00 5.24 1.63
N GLY A 49 11.20 6.28 1.87
CA GLY A 49 10.21 6.75 0.93
C GLY A 49 9.32 7.84 1.51
N ILE A 50 8.11 7.99 0.98
CA ILE A 50 7.19 9.05 1.39
C ILE A 50 6.24 8.48 2.45
N ALA A 51 6.04 9.20 3.56
CA ALA A 51 4.99 8.83 4.51
C ALA A 51 3.63 8.78 3.79
N ALA A 52 2.89 7.68 3.94
CA ALA A 52 1.63 7.51 3.22
C ALA A 52 0.58 8.58 3.62
N GLY A 53 0.64 9.08 4.86
CA GLY A 53 -0.15 10.22 5.33
C GLY A 53 0.00 11.48 4.47
N THR A 54 1.19 11.73 3.89
CA THR A 54 1.44 12.86 2.99
C THR A 54 0.51 12.86 1.77
N ILE A 55 0.01 11.69 1.34
CA ILE A 55 -0.95 11.62 0.24
C ILE A 55 -2.26 12.32 0.60
N LEU A 56 -2.72 12.21 1.84
CA LEU A 56 -3.94 12.89 2.30
C LEU A 56 -3.72 14.40 2.42
N ASP A 57 -2.52 14.85 2.79
CA ASP A 57 -2.22 16.29 2.80
C ASP A 57 -2.28 16.89 1.38
N LEU A 58 -1.82 16.12 0.39
CA LEU A 58 -1.81 16.53 -1.02
C LEU A 58 -3.16 16.35 -1.72
N ALA A 59 -3.99 15.42 -1.25
CA ALA A 59 -5.31 15.11 -1.76
C ALA A 59 -6.25 14.78 -0.60
N PRO A 60 -6.80 15.78 0.11
CA PRO A 60 -7.61 15.54 1.30
C PRO A 60 -8.84 14.67 1.02
N PRO A 61 -9.10 13.62 1.83
CA PRO A 61 -10.29 12.79 1.68
C PRO A 61 -11.55 13.52 2.13
N ALA A 62 -12.71 13.10 1.61
CA ALA A 62 -14.00 13.51 2.16
C ALA A 62 -14.20 12.92 3.57
N PRO A 63 -14.99 13.57 4.45
CA PRO A 63 -15.18 13.11 5.83
C PRO A 63 -15.73 11.68 5.96
N GLU A 64 -16.44 11.19 4.95
CA GLU A 64 -17.06 9.86 4.94
C GLU A 64 -16.09 8.75 4.50
N VAL A 65 -14.87 9.08 4.06
CA VAL A 65 -13.86 8.10 3.66
C VAL A 65 -13.36 7.36 4.89
N THR A 66 -13.49 6.04 4.86
CA THR A 66 -13.10 5.15 5.97
C THR A 66 -12.00 4.18 5.57
N HIS A 67 -11.82 3.94 4.28
CA HIS A 67 -10.89 2.96 3.73
C HIS A 67 -10.18 3.51 2.50
N VAL A 68 -9.07 2.88 2.15
CA VAL A 68 -8.42 3.07 0.85
C VAL A 68 -8.25 1.74 0.14
N MET A 69 -8.31 1.76 -1.17
CA MET A 69 -7.82 0.67 -2.01
C MET A 69 -6.49 1.08 -2.62
N ALA A 70 -5.44 0.32 -2.33
CA ALA A 70 -4.14 0.44 -2.95
C ALA A 70 -4.11 -0.46 -4.19
N TRP A 71 -3.98 0.14 -5.36
CA TRP A 71 -3.95 -0.54 -6.65
C TRP A 71 -2.53 -0.64 -7.18
N ALA A 72 -2.16 -1.82 -7.67
CA ALA A 72 -0.86 -2.10 -8.25
C ALA A 72 -0.97 -2.68 -9.67
N GLU A 73 0.19 -2.85 -10.31
CA GLU A 73 0.28 -3.51 -11.60
C GLU A 73 -0.29 -4.94 -11.57
N TYR A 74 -0.60 -5.47 -12.77
CA TYR A 74 -1.11 -6.84 -12.96
C TYR A 74 -2.41 -7.17 -12.22
N GLY A 75 -3.22 -6.14 -11.92
CA GLY A 75 -4.53 -6.31 -11.30
C GLY A 75 -4.50 -6.63 -9.81
N TYR A 76 -3.36 -6.41 -9.15
CA TYR A 76 -3.26 -6.58 -7.70
C TYR A 76 -3.89 -5.40 -6.97
N SER A 77 -4.60 -5.68 -5.89
CA SER A 77 -5.21 -4.67 -5.02
C SER A 77 -5.15 -5.09 -3.56
N ALA A 78 -5.04 -4.12 -2.66
CA ALA A 78 -5.11 -4.33 -1.22
C ALA A 78 -5.95 -3.24 -0.58
N ASN A 79 -7.01 -3.62 0.13
CA ASN A 79 -7.81 -2.71 0.92
C ASN A 79 -7.15 -2.44 2.28
N LEU A 80 -7.30 -1.23 2.78
CA LEU A 80 -6.77 -0.82 4.09
C LEU A 80 -7.82 0.07 4.77
N ARG A 81 -7.94 -0.03 6.09
CA ARG A 81 -8.60 1.04 6.85
C ARG A 81 -7.78 2.32 6.66
N LEU A 82 -8.44 3.47 6.59
CA LEU A 82 -7.74 4.75 6.43
C LEU A 82 -6.70 4.94 7.54
N ALA A 83 -7.02 4.53 8.77
CA ALA A 83 -6.12 4.57 9.91
C ALA A 83 -4.85 3.71 9.74
N ASP A 84 -4.93 2.56 9.06
CA ASP A 84 -3.74 1.73 8.78
C ASP A 84 -2.88 2.37 7.69
N PHE A 85 -3.52 2.91 6.65
CA PHE A 85 -2.81 3.62 5.58
C PHE A 85 -2.10 4.87 6.11
N THR A 86 -2.70 5.58 7.06
CA THR A 86 -2.12 6.80 7.66
C THR A 86 -1.32 6.55 8.94
N SER A 87 -1.02 5.29 9.26
CA SER A 87 -0.12 4.98 10.38
C SER A 87 1.23 5.66 10.16
N GLU A 88 1.85 6.14 11.24
CA GLU A 88 3.13 6.86 11.21
C GLU A 88 4.26 6.05 10.55
N ARG A 89 4.12 4.72 10.53
CA ARG A 89 5.10 3.79 9.95
C ARG A 89 4.73 3.31 8.55
N THR A 90 3.56 3.68 8.01
CA THR A 90 3.17 3.30 6.65
C THR A 90 3.87 4.19 5.63
N VAL A 91 4.60 3.56 4.70
CA VAL A 91 5.49 4.26 3.77
C VAL A 91 5.26 3.80 2.33
N LEU A 92 5.25 4.77 1.42
CA LEU A 92 5.41 4.57 -0.01
C LEU A 92 6.90 4.47 -0.31
N ALA A 93 7.45 3.26 -0.17
CA ALA A 93 8.86 2.98 -0.27
C ALA A 93 9.35 3.13 -1.71
N THR A 94 10.50 3.79 -1.84
CA THR A 94 11.26 3.95 -3.09
C THR A 94 12.64 3.33 -2.99
N HIS A 95 13.13 3.11 -1.77
CA HIS A 95 14.42 2.54 -1.45
C HIS A 95 14.29 1.48 -0.35
N HIS A 96 15.23 0.52 -0.33
CA HIS A 96 15.38 -0.50 0.70
C HIS A 96 16.88 -0.72 0.98
N GLY A 97 17.29 -0.62 2.24
CA GLY A 97 18.68 -0.77 2.66
C GLY A 97 19.64 0.23 2.01
N GLY A 98 19.24 1.51 1.96
CA GLY A 98 20.02 2.59 1.34
C GLY A 98 20.03 2.63 -0.20
N GLU A 99 19.52 1.60 -0.89
CA GLU A 99 19.52 1.51 -2.36
C GLU A 99 18.11 1.65 -2.94
N PRO A 100 17.94 2.14 -4.18
CA PRO A 100 16.65 2.11 -4.86
C PRO A 100 16.07 0.69 -4.89
N LEU A 101 14.74 0.57 -4.80
CA LEU A 101 14.09 -0.74 -4.90
C LEU A 101 14.53 -1.46 -6.19
N THR A 102 14.74 -2.76 -6.09
CA THR A 102 14.86 -3.60 -7.29
C THR A 102 13.48 -3.85 -7.89
N VAL A 103 13.41 -4.35 -9.12
CA VAL A 103 12.15 -4.73 -9.76
C VAL A 103 11.41 -5.77 -8.91
N GLU A 104 12.13 -6.75 -8.37
CA GLU A 104 11.61 -7.82 -7.50
C GLU A 104 11.07 -7.28 -6.17
N HIS A 105 11.62 -6.17 -5.67
CA HIS A 105 11.17 -5.48 -4.47
C HIS A 105 10.12 -4.40 -4.73
N GLY A 106 9.67 -4.22 -5.98
CA GLY A 106 8.55 -3.35 -6.32
C GLY A 106 8.92 -2.01 -6.94
N PHE A 107 10.12 -1.87 -7.52
CA PHE A 107 10.52 -0.65 -8.22
C PHE A 107 9.44 -0.18 -9.23
N PRO A 108 9.07 1.11 -9.25
CA PRO A 108 9.72 2.20 -8.51
C PRO A 108 9.07 2.52 -7.15
N LEU A 109 7.92 1.93 -6.84
CA LEU A 109 7.11 2.30 -5.69
C LEU A 109 6.40 1.08 -5.09
N CYS A 110 6.63 0.85 -3.79
CA CYS A 110 6.00 -0.23 -3.02
C CYS A 110 5.31 0.35 -1.79
N LEU A 111 4.09 -0.09 -1.49
CA LEU A 111 3.45 0.25 -0.21
C LEU A 111 3.93 -0.72 0.87
N VAL A 112 4.40 -0.18 1.99
CA VAL A 112 4.80 -0.96 3.16
C VAL A 112 3.92 -0.55 4.34
N VAL A 113 3.24 -1.53 4.94
CA VAL A 113 2.38 -1.37 6.11
C VAL A 113 2.91 -2.27 7.24
N PRO A 114 3.88 -1.79 8.04
CA PRO A 114 4.66 -2.61 8.97
C PRO A 114 3.86 -3.49 9.94
N HIS A 115 2.71 -2.99 10.40
CA HIS A 115 1.90 -3.66 11.42
C HIS A 115 0.90 -4.66 10.85
N LEU A 116 0.88 -4.89 9.53
CA LEU A 116 0.01 -5.87 8.87
C LEU A 116 0.84 -6.92 8.10
N TYR A 117 0.23 -8.06 7.79
CA TYR A 117 0.88 -9.06 6.93
C TYR A 117 1.21 -8.47 5.55
N GLY A 118 2.32 -8.94 4.97
CA GLY A 118 2.90 -8.36 3.76
C GLY A 118 2.00 -8.34 2.52
N TYR A 119 0.92 -9.13 2.47
CA TYR A 119 -0.05 -9.05 1.37
C TYR A 119 -0.83 -7.73 1.35
N LYS A 120 -0.85 -6.98 2.46
CA LYS A 120 -1.42 -5.62 2.51
C LYS A 120 -0.51 -4.55 1.93
N GLY A 121 0.75 -4.88 1.64
CA GLY A 121 1.75 -3.99 1.05
C GLY A 121 2.02 -4.29 -0.42
N PRO A 122 1.20 -3.79 -1.37
CA PRO A 122 1.39 -4.01 -2.79
C PRO A 122 2.71 -3.43 -3.33
N LYS A 123 3.44 -4.25 -4.09
CA LYS A 123 4.55 -3.84 -4.95
C LYS A 123 4.02 -3.22 -6.25
N TRP A 124 4.81 -2.35 -6.88
CA TRP A 124 4.44 -1.68 -8.14
C TRP A 124 3.14 -0.88 -8.03
N LEU A 125 3.05 -0.05 -6.98
CA LEU A 125 1.85 0.74 -6.68
C LEU A 125 1.57 1.77 -7.79
N ARG A 126 0.29 1.94 -8.11
CA ARG A 126 -0.20 2.79 -9.22
C ARG A 126 -1.26 3.80 -8.81
N ALA A 127 -2.14 3.45 -7.89
CA ALA A 127 -3.20 4.36 -7.45
C ALA A 127 -3.64 4.07 -6.00
N ILE A 128 -4.13 5.12 -5.36
CA ILE A 128 -4.88 5.04 -4.09
C ILE A 128 -6.29 5.54 -4.39
N GLU A 129 -7.29 4.72 -4.10
CA GLU A 129 -8.71 5.07 -4.20
C GLU A 129 -9.29 5.23 -2.81
N TYR A 130 -9.97 6.33 -2.56
CA TYR A 130 -10.70 6.56 -1.31
C TYR A 130 -12.07 5.88 -1.35
N MET A 131 -12.40 5.17 -0.28
CA MET A 131 -13.63 4.40 -0.17
C MET A 131 -14.40 4.78 1.11
N THR A 132 -15.72 4.95 0.99
CA THR A 132 -16.60 5.27 2.13
C THR A 132 -17.04 4.02 2.90
N ALA A 133 -16.85 2.85 2.30
CA ALA A 133 -17.07 1.55 2.92
C ALA A 133 -15.97 0.61 2.44
N ASP A 134 -15.73 -0.45 3.22
CA ASP A 134 -14.73 -1.44 2.85
C ASP A 134 -15.14 -2.23 1.60
N ARG A 135 -14.14 -2.61 0.82
CA ARG A 135 -14.25 -3.51 -0.33
C ARG A 135 -13.01 -4.40 -0.34
N ARG A 136 -13.20 -5.71 -0.39
CA ARG A 136 -12.09 -6.68 -0.39
C ARG A 136 -11.13 -6.46 -1.55
N GLY A 137 -9.84 -6.59 -1.26
CA GLY A 137 -8.76 -6.63 -2.25
C GLY A 137 -8.50 -8.04 -2.79
N PHE A 138 -7.36 -8.20 -3.45
CA PHE A 138 -7.00 -9.42 -4.17
C PHE A 138 -6.96 -10.66 -3.27
N TRP A 139 -6.29 -10.59 -2.12
CA TRP A 139 -6.13 -11.75 -1.24
C TRP A 139 -7.33 -11.95 -0.33
N GLU A 140 -8.00 -10.87 0.06
CA GLU A 140 -9.17 -10.89 0.91
C GLU A 140 -10.34 -11.60 0.21
N GLU A 141 -10.48 -11.44 -1.11
CA GLU A 141 -11.41 -12.22 -1.93
C GLU A 141 -11.04 -13.71 -2.04
N ARG A 142 -9.80 -14.07 -1.69
CA ARG A 142 -9.23 -15.43 -1.80
C ARG A 142 -9.08 -16.11 -0.44
N GLY A 143 -9.79 -15.61 0.58
CA GLY A 143 -9.86 -16.24 1.90
C GLY A 143 -8.76 -15.79 2.87
N TYR A 144 -8.06 -14.69 2.57
CA TYR A 144 -7.20 -14.03 3.55
C TYR A 144 -8.02 -13.07 4.42
N HIS A 145 -7.54 -12.84 5.63
CA HIS A 145 -8.24 -12.00 6.59
C HIS A 145 -8.31 -10.53 6.15
N ASN A 146 -9.43 -9.88 6.42
CA ASN A 146 -9.64 -8.53 5.95
C ASN A 146 -8.72 -7.47 6.60
N ILE A 147 -8.40 -7.60 7.89
CA ILE A 147 -7.47 -6.70 8.61
C ILE A 147 -6.00 -7.08 8.42
N ALA A 148 -5.63 -8.35 8.67
CA ALA A 148 -4.28 -8.89 8.49
C ALA A 148 -3.26 -8.60 9.60
N ASP A 149 -3.70 -8.49 10.86
CA ASP A 149 -2.79 -8.26 11.99
C ASP A 149 -1.95 -9.53 12.34
N PRO A 150 -0.60 -9.46 12.30
CA PRO A 150 0.26 -10.60 12.57
C PRO A 150 0.34 -11.01 14.04
N TRP A 151 0.04 -10.11 14.98
CA TRP A 151 0.12 -10.37 16.42
C TRP A 151 -1.14 -11.02 16.99
N THR A 152 -2.27 -10.82 16.32
CA THR A 152 -3.51 -11.56 16.60
C THR A 152 -3.72 -12.74 15.63
N GLU A 153 -2.69 -13.06 14.84
CA GLU A 153 -2.68 -14.16 13.87
C GLU A 153 -3.84 -14.15 12.86
N GLN A 154 -4.27 -12.97 12.45
CA GLN A 154 -5.35 -12.77 11.48
C GLN A 154 -4.90 -13.09 10.06
N ARG A 155 -4.76 -14.38 9.74
CA ARG A 155 -4.24 -14.87 8.46
C ARG A 155 -5.35 -15.09 7.43
N HIS A 156 -6.49 -15.62 7.86
CA HIS A 156 -7.56 -16.13 7.01
C HIS A 156 -8.93 -15.55 7.34
N SER A 157 -9.80 -15.51 6.34
CA SER A 157 -11.11 -14.89 6.46
C SER A 157 -12.08 -15.61 7.41
N TYR A 158 -11.84 -16.88 7.74
CA TYR A 158 -12.67 -17.60 8.73
C TYR A 158 -12.46 -17.11 10.17
N GLN A 159 -11.43 -16.30 10.41
CA GLN A 159 -11.14 -15.68 11.70
C GLN A 159 -11.82 -14.31 11.85
N GLU A 160 -12.51 -13.85 10.81
CA GLU A 160 -13.33 -12.65 10.87
C GLU A 160 -14.62 -12.98 11.64
N GLU A 161 -14.86 -12.28 12.77
CA GLU A 161 -16.07 -12.39 13.58
C GLU A 161 -17.23 -11.55 13.03
#